data_AF-A0A965G990-F1
#
_entry.id   AF-A0A965G990-F1
#
_cell.length_a   1.000
_cell.length_b   1.000
_cell.length_c   1.000
_cell.angle_alpha   90.00
_cell.angle_beta   90.00
_cell.angle_gamma   90.00
#
_symmetry.space_group_name_H-M   'P 1'
#
loop_
_entity.id
_entity.type
_entity.pdbx_description
1 polymer ?
#
loop_
_entity_poly.entity_id
_entity_poly.type
_entity_poly.pdbx_seq_one_letter_code
_entity_poly.pdbx_strand_id
1 'polypeptide(L)'
;MAQKTFTGISVITAGPALGHGMVIDADTLSQVVAKGNEAGQVKVLSDHSSSVSNIIGYLENFSLDGGRVRADLTLLESHEGFAYFSELISTLPGQIGFSISFSGVPRVADDGTMLADIQTLLSVDLVQPHGGVQRQG
;
A
#
# COMPACT_ATOMS: atom_id res chain seq x y z
N MET A 1 6.90 -14.23 -21.51
CA MET A 1 6.31 -12.88 -21.39
C MET A 1 6.99 -12.25 -20.19
N ALA A 2 7.59 -11.08 -20.35
CA ALA A 2 8.47 -10.50 -19.35
C ALA A 2 7.64 -9.57 -18.44
N GLN A 3 7.21 -10.12 -17.31
CA GLN A 3 6.47 -9.44 -16.26
C GLN A 3 7.19 -8.15 -15.84
N LYS A 4 6.47 -7.02 -15.81
CA LYS A 4 7.03 -5.77 -15.28
C LYS A 4 6.77 -5.68 -13.77
N THR A 5 7.82 -5.93 -13.01
CA THR A 5 7.83 -5.89 -11.55
C THR A 5 8.65 -4.70 -11.04
N PHE A 6 8.10 -3.97 -10.07
CA PHE A 6 8.78 -2.91 -9.32
C PHE A 6 9.04 -3.41 -7.90
N THR A 7 10.29 -3.53 -7.53
CA THR A 7 10.65 -4.14 -6.25
C THR A 7 10.69 -3.13 -5.11
N GLY A 8 10.29 -3.57 -3.92
CA GLY A 8 10.44 -2.81 -2.67
C GLY A 8 9.69 -1.47 -2.65
N ILE A 9 8.50 -1.39 -3.27
CA ILE A 9 7.67 -0.19 -3.22
C ILE A 9 7.13 0.02 -1.81
N SER A 10 7.00 1.28 -1.36
CA SER A 10 6.50 1.60 -0.03
C SER A 10 4.98 1.50 0.01
N VAL A 11 4.44 0.64 0.87
CA VAL A 11 3.00 0.35 0.97
C VAL A 11 2.34 1.10 2.12
N ILE A 12 2.99 1.15 3.29
CA ILE A 12 2.49 1.85 4.48
C ILE A 12 3.67 2.20 5.40
N THR A 13 3.58 3.33 6.11
CA THR A 13 4.62 3.80 7.05
C THR A 13 4.01 3.97 8.44
N ALA A 14 4.80 3.74 9.49
CA ALA A 14 4.39 4.05 10.86
C ALA A 14 4.06 5.54 11.03
N GLY A 15 3.12 5.83 11.92
CA GLY A 15 2.68 7.19 12.24
C GLY A 15 1.17 7.39 12.07
N PRO A 16 0.70 8.64 12.14
CA PRO A 16 -0.72 8.94 12.05
C PRO A 16 -1.30 8.59 10.67
N ALA A 17 -2.36 7.80 10.63
CA ALA A 17 -3.18 7.58 9.45
C ALA A 17 -4.11 8.79 9.25
N LEU A 18 -3.56 9.83 8.64
CA LEU A 18 -4.27 11.09 8.35
C LEU A 18 -5.56 10.80 7.57
N GLY A 19 -6.69 11.26 8.08
CA GLY A 19 -8.02 11.02 7.48
C GLY A 19 -8.81 9.87 8.11
N HIS A 20 -8.19 9.03 8.94
CA HIS A 20 -8.87 7.90 9.58
C HIS A 20 -8.88 7.95 11.12
N GLY A 21 -8.22 8.94 11.73
CA GLY A 21 -8.20 9.10 13.19
C GLY A 21 -7.48 7.95 13.92
N MET A 22 -6.60 7.23 13.21
CA MET A 22 -5.86 6.09 13.73
C MET A 22 -4.35 6.33 13.65
N VAL A 23 -3.59 5.55 14.41
CA VAL A 23 -2.13 5.49 14.38
C VAL A 23 -1.68 4.10 13.93
N ILE A 24 -0.68 4.09 13.06
CA ILE A 24 0.01 2.90 12.58
C ILE A 24 1.24 2.69 13.46
N ASP A 25 1.22 1.65 14.28
CA ASP A 25 2.34 1.26 15.13
C ASP A 25 3.16 0.11 14.51
N ALA A 26 4.20 -0.33 15.22
CA ALA A 26 5.04 -1.45 14.77
C ALA A 26 4.25 -2.77 14.68
N ASP A 27 3.23 -2.95 15.52
CA ASP A 27 2.37 -4.13 15.48
C ASP A 27 1.50 -4.11 14.22
N THR A 28 0.87 -2.98 13.89
CA THR A 28 0.11 -2.78 12.66
C THR A 28 0.99 -3.10 11.45
N LEU A 29 2.21 -2.57 11.38
CA LEU A 29 3.10 -2.86 10.26
C LEU A 29 3.44 -4.36 10.17
N SER A 30 3.68 -5.01 11.30
CA SER A 30 3.94 -6.45 11.36
C SER A 30 2.73 -7.27 10.90
N GLN A 31 1.52 -6.83 11.25
CA GLN A 31 0.28 -7.44 10.79
C GLN A 31 0.07 -7.26 9.29
N VAL A 32 0.38 -6.09 8.72
CA VAL A 32 0.33 -5.88 7.25
C VAL A 32 1.27 -6.85 6.54
N VAL A 33 2.50 -7.04 7.03
CA VAL A 33 3.45 -8.01 6.47
C VAL A 33 2.89 -9.43 6.54
N ALA A 34 2.39 -9.84 7.71
CA ALA A 34 1.84 -11.17 7.91
C ALA A 34 0.64 -11.42 6.99
N LYS A 35 -0.32 -10.49 6.95
CA LYS A 35 -1.56 -10.62 6.19
C LYS A 35 -1.36 -10.47 4.68
N GLY A 36 -0.44 -9.61 4.25
CA GLY A 36 -0.06 -9.51 2.84
C GLY A 36 0.57 -10.80 2.32
N ASN A 37 1.47 -11.41 3.11
CA ASN A 37 2.09 -12.68 2.73
C ASN A 37 1.14 -13.88 2.87
N GLU A 38 0.22 -13.87 3.85
CA GLU A 38 -0.84 -14.89 3.98
C GLU A 38 -1.79 -14.89 2.78
N ALA A 39 -2.13 -13.71 2.26
CA ALA A 39 -2.95 -13.58 1.05
C ALA A 39 -2.23 -14.07 -0.22
N GLY A 40 -0.90 -14.16 -0.20
CA GLY A 40 -0.03 -14.50 -1.34
C GLY A 40 0.08 -13.34 -2.34
N GLN A 41 -1.06 -12.91 -2.88
CA GLN A 41 -1.17 -11.77 -3.79
C GLN A 41 -2.26 -10.82 -3.32
N VAL A 42 -1.92 -9.54 -3.17
CA VAL A 42 -2.89 -8.50 -2.83
C VAL A 42 -3.11 -7.61 -4.05
N LYS A 43 -4.34 -7.57 -4.54
CA LYS A 43 -4.69 -6.78 -5.73
C LYS A 43 -4.39 -5.29 -5.54
N VAL A 44 -3.94 -4.66 -6.62
CA VAL A 44 -3.65 -3.22 -6.68
C VAL A 44 -4.67 -2.55 -7.58
N LEU A 45 -5.35 -1.53 -7.05
CA LEU A 45 -6.36 -0.76 -7.75
C LEU A 45 -5.79 0.57 -8.25
N SER A 46 -6.26 1.04 -9.40
CA SER A 46 -5.90 2.37 -9.94
C SER A 46 -6.48 3.52 -9.13
N ASP A 47 -7.57 3.28 -8.40
CA ASP A 47 -8.28 4.23 -7.54
C ASP A 47 -9.02 3.50 -6.41
N HIS A 48 -9.82 4.23 -5.61
CA HIS A 48 -10.61 3.67 -4.51
C HIS A 48 -11.90 2.96 -4.94
N SER A 49 -12.13 2.71 -6.23
CA SER A 49 -13.37 2.09 -6.69
C SER A 49 -13.26 0.57 -6.78
N SER A 50 -14.38 -0.12 -6.54
CA SER A 50 -14.42 -1.57 -6.43
C SER A 50 -14.55 -2.32 -7.76
N SER A 51 -14.28 -1.67 -8.90
CA SER A 51 -14.43 -2.30 -10.22
C SER A 51 -13.28 -3.26 -10.52
N VAL A 52 -13.58 -4.43 -11.08
CA VAL A 52 -12.56 -5.39 -11.55
C VAL A 52 -11.67 -4.76 -12.63
N SER A 53 -12.23 -3.89 -13.47
CA SER A 53 -11.49 -3.16 -14.50
C SER A 53 -10.40 -2.25 -13.93
N ASN A 54 -10.44 -1.94 -12.64
CA ASN A 54 -9.47 -1.06 -11.99
C ASN A 54 -8.32 -1.82 -11.33
N ILE A 55 -8.33 -3.16 -11.40
CA ILE A 55 -7.21 -3.97 -10.95
C ILE A 55 -6.09 -3.85 -11.99
N ILE A 56 -5.03 -3.11 -11.63
CA ILE A 56 -3.89 -2.87 -12.50
C ILE A 56 -2.74 -3.86 -12.27
N GLY A 57 -2.78 -4.59 -11.16
CA GLY A 57 -1.64 -5.36 -10.67
C GLY A 57 -1.90 -6.07 -9.35
N TYR A 58 -0.83 -6.57 -8.75
CA TYR A 58 -0.82 -7.15 -7.42
C TYR A 58 0.51 -6.90 -6.71
N LEU A 59 0.48 -6.97 -5.38
CA LEU A 59 1.62 -6.92 -4.49
C LEU A 59 1.90 -8.29 -3.88
N GLU A 60 3.19 -8.61 -3.75
CA GLU A 60 3.70 -9.80 -3.08
C GLU A 60 5.01 -9.48 -2.33
N ASN A 61 5.58 -10.45 -1.62
CA ASN A 61 6.85 -10.30 -0.88
C ASN A 61 6.85 -9.13 0.12
N PHE A 62 5.81 -9.06 0.96
CA PHE A 62 5.71 -8.01 1.95
C PHE A 62 6.81 -8.15 3.01
N SER A 63 7.49 -7.04 3.33
CA SER A 63 8.58 -7.00 4.29
C SER A 63 8.63 -5.67 5.04
N LEU A 64 9.18 -5.69 6.25
CA LEU A 64 9.40 -4.50 7.06
C LEU A 64 10.78 -3.93 6.77
N ASP A 65 10.86 -2.63 6.49
CA ASP A 65 12.11 -1.89 6.28
C ASP A 65 12.05 -0.55 7.03
N GLY A 66 12.84 -0.38 8.10
CA GLY A 66 13.02 0.93 8.75
C GLY A 66 11.72 1.68 9.12
N GLY A 67 10.72 0.98 9.64
CA GLY A 67 9.43 1.58 10.05
C GLY A 67 8.42 1.79 8.92
N ARG A 68 8.62 1.16 7.76
CA ARG A 68 7.61 1.06 6.70
C ARG A 68 7.52 -0.37 6.17
N VAL A 69 6.37 -0.72 5.61
CA VAL A 69 6.21 -1.98 4.87
C VAL A 69 6.49 -1.74 3.40
N ARG A 70 7.28 -2.63 2.81
CA ARG A 70 7.55 -2.69 1.39
C ARG A 70 7.02 -3.98 0.77
N ALA A 71 6.71 -3.94 -0.51
CA ALA A 71 6.29 -5.10 -1.29
C ALA A 71 6.72 -4.94 -2.76
N ASP A 72 6.67 -6.03 -3.52
CA ASP A 72 6.97 -6.05 -4.94
C ASP A 72 5.67 -5.91 -5.74
N LEU A 73 5.59 -4.87 -6.55
CA LEU A 73 4.44 -4.60 -7.42
C LEU A 73 4.64 -5.27 -8.76
N THR A 74 3.70 -6.13 -9.15
CA THR A 74 3.59 -6.60 -10.53
C THR A 74 2.38 -5.95 -11.20
N LEU A 75 2.61 -5.34 -12.37
CA LEU A 75 1.51 -4.85 -13.21
C LEU A 75 1.01 -5.93 -14.18
N LEU A 76 -0.29 -5.94 -14.43
CA LEU A 76 -0.92 -6.82 -15.42
C LEU A 76 -0.69 -6.27 -16.83
N GLU A 77 0.10 -6.98 -17.64
CA GLU A 77 0.39 -6.59 -19.03
C GLU A 77 -0.85 -6.46 -19.92
N SER A 78 -1.90 -7.23 -19.62
CA SER A 78 -3.17 -7.19 -20.37
C SER A 78 -4.07 -6.01 -20.03
N HIS A 79 -3.74 -5.23 -18.99
CA HIS A 79 -4.52 -4.07 -18.59
C HIS A 79 -4.29 -2.91 -19.58
N GLU A 80 -5.37 -2.23 -20.01
CA GLU A 80 -5.28 -1.15 -21.01
C GLU A 80 -4.35 0.01 -20.59
N GLY A 81 -4.33 0.30 -19.30
CA GLY A 81 -3.44 1.29 -18.68
C GLY A 81 -2.02 0.82 -18.38
N PHE A 82 -1.61 -0.39 -18.76
CA PHE A 82 -0.30 -0.96 -18.37
C PHE A 82 0.87 -0.02 -18.69
N ALA A 83 0.94 0.52 -19.91
CA ALA A 83 2.00 1.42 -20.32
C ALA A 83 2.00 2.72 -19.50
N TYR A 84 0.81 3.29 -19.28
CA TYR A 84 0.64 4.51 -18.49
C TYR A 84 1.09 4.34 -17.03
N PHE A 85 0.60 3.31 -16.33
CA PHE A 85 1.00 3.05 -14.94
C PHE A 85 2.48 2.67 -14.83
N SER A 86 2.98 1.89 -15.79
CA SER A 86 4.39 1.55 -15.89
C SER A 86 5.28 2.78 -15.99
N GLU A 87 4.90 3.74 -16.84
CA GLU A 87 5.59 5.02 -16.97
C GLU A 87 5.46 5.85 -15.71
N LEU A 88 4.24 6.01 -15.19
CA LEU A 88 3.94 6.82 -14.02
C LEU A 88 4.77 6.39 -12.79
N ILE A 89 4.80 5.09 -12.48
CA ILE A 89 5.55 4.53 -11.35
C ILE A 89 7.06 4.66 -11.56
N SER A 90 7.54 4.51 -12.81
CA SER A 90 8.98 4.63 -13.13
C SER A 90 9.46 6.09 -13.10
N THR A 91 8.63 7.01 -13.58
CA THR A 91 8.99 8.42 -13.83
C THR A 91 8.78 9.29 -12.61
N LEU A 92 7.77 9.00 -11.77
CA LEU A 92 7.40 9.81 -10.61
C LEU A 92 7.51 9.05 -9.27
N PRO A 93 8.69 8.44 -8.96
CA PRO A 93 8.86 7.74 -7.70
C PRO A 93 8.68 8.72 -6.53
N GLY A 94 7.88 8.33 -5.55
CA GLY A 94 7.58 9.15 -4.36
C GLY A 94 6.52 10.23 -4.55
N GLN A 95 6.03 10.47 -5.77
CA GLN A 95 4.85 11.31 -6.02
C GLN A 95 3.57 10.50 -6.23
N ILE A 96 3.71 9.18 -6.35
CA ILE A 96 2.62 8.22 -6.30
C ILE A 96 2.76 7.43 -5.00
N GLY A 97 1.68 7.38 -4.24
CA GLY A 97 1.56 6.64 -3.00
C GLY A 97 0.71 5.39 -3.18
N PHE A 98 0.81 4.52 -2.19
CA PHE A 98 0.00 3.32 -2.06
C PHE A 98 -0.76 3.43 -0.76
N SER A 99 -2.06 3.15 -0.79
CA SER A 99 -2.92 3.16 0.38
C SER A 99 -3.52 1.78 0.59
N ILE A 100 -3.36 1.20 1.78
CA ILE A 100 -3.92 -0.11 2.07
C ILE A 100 -5.41 0.00 2.40
N SER A 101 -6.20 -0.94 1.85
CA SER A 101 -7.57 -1.19 2.27
C SER A 101 -7.58 -2.50 3.06
N PHE A 102 -8.14 -2.46 4.26
CA PHE A 102 -8.12 -3.60 5.18
C PHE A 102 -9.41 -3.71 5.98
N SER A 103 -9.63 -4.87 6.57
CA SER A 103 -10.66 -5.08 7.60
C SER A 103 -10.02 -5.38 8.95
N GLY A 104 -10.65 -4.88 10.01
CA GLY A 104 -10.31 -5.16 11.39
C GLY A 104 -11.00 -4.18 12.33
N VAL A 105 -10.94 -4.47 13.64
CA VAL A 105 -11.49 -3.59 14.68
C VAL A 105 -10.32 -2.86 15.33
N PRO A 106 -10.25 -1.52 15.27
CA PRO A 106 -9.14 -0.78 15.86
C PRO A 106 -8.91 -1.15 17.33
N ARG A 107 -7.64 -1.27 17.71
CA ARG A 107 -7.22 -1.44 19.10
C ARG A 107 -7.17 -0.07 19.78
N VAL A 108 -7.50 -0.02 21.06
CA VAL A 108 -7.34 1.21 21.87
C VAL A 108 -6.09 1.04 22.72
N ALA A 109 -5.13 1.95 22.56
CA ALA A 109 -3.94 2.01 23.41
C ALA A 109 -4.29 2.53 24.82
N ASP A 110 -3.38 2.35 25.77
CA ASP A 110 -3.58 2.78 27.17
C ASP A 110 -3.83 4.30 27.31
N ASP A 111 -3.32 5.10 26.38
CA ASP A 111 -3.49 6.56 26.32
C ASP A 111 -4.77 7.00 25.58
N GLY A 112 -5.59 6.04 25.12
CA GLY A 112 -6.80 6.29 24.33
C GLY A 112 -6.57 6.43 22.83
N THR A 113 -5.34 6.28 22.34
CA THR A 113 -5.04 6.31 20.90
C THR A 113 -5.68 5.12 20.19
N MET A 114 -6.35 5.39 19.07
CA MET A 114 -6.87 4.33 18.20
C MET A 114 -5.74 3.81 17.31
N LEU A 115 -5.37 2.55 17.47
CA LEU A 115 -4.37 1.85 16.69
C LEU A 115 -5.06 1.01 15.61
N ALA A 116 -4.54 1.04 14.39
CA ALA A 116 -5.03 0.17 13.34
C ALA A 116 -4.72 -1.30 13.67
N ASP A 117 -5.72 -2.16 13.49
CA ASP A 117 -5.61 -3.60 13.67
C ASP A 117 -5.99 -4.30 12.38
N ILE A 118 -5.03 -5.00 11.78
CA ILE A 118 -5.17 -5.57 10.45
C ILE A 118 -5.51 -7.06 10.59
N GLN A 119 -6.77 -7.40 10.34
CA GLN A 119 -7.22 -8.81 10.31
C GLN A 119 -7.11 -9.39 8.90
N THR A 120 -7.44 -8.58 7.89
CA THR A 120 -7.36 -8.97 6.47
C THR A 120 -6.92 -7.78 5.64
N LEU A 121 -5.97 -7.99 4.73
CA LEU A 121 -5.58 -7.02 3.72
C LEU A 121 -6.39 -7.27 2.44
N LEU A 122 -7.15 -6.28 1.99
CA LEU A 122 -8.18 -6.45 0.94
C LEU A 122 -7.69 -5.98 -0.44
N SER A 123 -7.08 -4.80 -0.49
CA SER A 123 -6.48 -4.21 -1.69
C SER A 123 -5.45 -3.17 -1.31
N VAL A 124 -4.69 -2.70 -2.30
CA VAL A 124 -3.88 -1.51 -2.20
C VAL A 124 -4.23 -0.57 -3.35
N ASP A 125 -4.53 0.68 -3.04
CA ASP A 125 -5.00 1.64 -4.03
C ASP A 125 -3.86 2.59 -4.38
N LEU A 126 -3.68 2.90 -5.66
CA LEU A 126 -2.82 4.01 -6.06
C LEU A 126 -3.48 5.32 -5.64
N VAL A 127 -2.71 6.14 -4.93
CA VAL A 127 -3.16 7.46 -4.48
C VAL A 127 -2.13 8.52 -4.82
N GLN A 128 -2.60 9.74 -5.01
CA GLN A 128 -1.72 10.90 -4.94
C GLN A 128 -1.44 11.20 -3.46
N PRO A 129 -0.18 11.19 -2.98
CA PRO A 129 0.13 11.52 -1.60
C PRO A 129 -0.40 12.92 -1.27
N HIS A 130 -1.26 13.04 -0.25
CA HIS A 130 -1.60 14.33 0.33
C HIS A 130 -0.46 14.77 1.25
N GLY A 131 0.45 15.57 0.71
CA GLY A 131 1.57 16.13 1.46
C GLY A 131 2.63 16.64 0.52
N GLY A 132 2.74 17.97 0.42
CA GLY A 132 3.81 18.62 -0.32
C GLY A 132 5.16 18.06 0.12
N VAL A 133 5.98 17.71 -0.87
CA VAL A 133 7.40 17.47 -0.70
C VAL A 133 7.99 18.71 -0.01
N GLN A 134 8.15 18.69 1.32
CA GLN A 134 9.19 19.50 1.94
C GLN A 134 10.50 18.83 1.54
N ARG A 135 11.07 19.33 0.45
CA ARG A 135 12.47 19.14 0.15
C ARG A 135 13.26 19.64 1.35
N GLN A 136 13.84 18.73 2.12
CA GLN A 136 15.02 19.09 2.90
C GLN A 136 16.19 19.09 1.91
N GLY A 137 16.81 20.25 1.79
CA GLY A 137 17.99 20.49 0.95
C GLY A 137 19.27 19.96 1.57
#